data_AF-A0A842MAV6-F1
#
_entry.id   AF-A0A842MAV6-F1
#
_cell.length_a   1.000
_cell.length_b   1.000
_cell.length_c   1.000
_cell.angle_alpha   90.00
_cell.angle_beta   90.00
_cell.angle_gamma   90.00
#
_symmetry.space_group_name_H-M   'P 1'
#
loop_
_entity.id
_entity.type
_entity.pdbx_description
1 polymer ?
#
loop_
_entity_poly.entity_id
_entity_poly.type
_entity_poly.pdbx_seq_one_letter_code
_entity_poly.pdbx_strand_id
1 'polypeptide(L)' 'MENGSVEIYGEVEGEVHNHGGALKIYGRVNGSVYKGAGMIVIHPTALIGGKIY' A
#
# COMPACT_ATOMS: atom_id res chain seq x y z
N MET A 1 7.89 -10.50 17.67
CA MET A 1 8.08 -9.45 16.66
C MET A 1 6.71 -8.87 16.39
N GLU A 2 6.42 -7.65 16.83
CA GLU A 2 5.18 -6.99 16.42
C GLU A 2 5.31 -6.62 14.95
N ASN A 3 4.58 -7.31 14.08
CA ASN A 3 4.44 -6.91 12.69
C ASN A 3 3.43 -5.76 12.67
N GLY A 4 3.92 -4.52 12.50
CA GLY A 4 3.06 -3.34 12.38
C GLY A 4 2.06 -3.48 11.23
N SER A 5 0.88 -2.90 11.41
CA SER A 5 -0.17 -2.86 10.39
C SER A 5 -0.52 -1.42 10.06
N VAL A 6 -0.60 -1.09 8.78
CA VAL A 6 -1.01 0.23 8.27
C VAL A 6 -2.16 0.05 7.29
N GLU A 7 -3.15 0.94 7.38
CA GLU A 7 -4.32 0.94 6.52
C GLU A 7 -4.48 2.31 5.86
N ILE A 8 -4.61 2.33 4.53
CA ILE A 8 -4.77 3.56 3.73
C ILE A 8 -6.21 3.61 3.22
N TYR A 9 -7.02 4.50 3.79
CA TYR A 9 -8.39 4.76 3.36
C TYR A 9 -8.51 5.98 2.44
N GLY A 10 -7.59 6.94 2.57
CA GLY A 10 -7.59 8.19 1.80
C GLY A 10 -6.75 8.15 0.53
N GLU A 11 -6.39 9.32 0.06
CA GLU A 11 -5.52 9.51 -1.10
C GLU A 11 -4.06 9.69 -0.68
N VAL A 12 -3.15 9.05 -1.41
CA VAL A 12 -1.71 9.26 -1.35
C VAL A 12 -1.26 9.79 -2.70
N GLU A 13 -0.79 11.03 -2.73
CA GLU A 13 -0.32 11.67 -3.97
C GLU A 13 0.97 11.05 -4.53
N GLY A 14 1.80 10.47 -3.65
CA GLY A 14 3.08 9.90 -4.00
C GLY A 14 3.10 8.38 -4.11
N GLU A 15 4.28 7.82 -3.88
CA GLU A 15 4.53 6.39 -3.85
C GLU A 15 4.34 5.82 -2.45
N VAL A 16 4.02 4.52 -2.37
CA VAL A 16 3.93 3.79 -1.10
C VAL A 16 5.00 2.71 -1.07
N HIS A 17 5.83 2.71 -0.04
CA HIS A 17 6.90 1.75 0.16
C HIS A 17 6.65 0.92 1.42
N ASN A 18 6.28 -0.35 1.24
CA ASN A 18 6.11 -1.28 2.37
C ASN A 18 7.40 -2.10 2.59
N HIS A 19 8.15 -1.76 3.62
CA HIS A 19 9.39 -2.45 3.99
C HIS A 19 9.19 -3.59 5.01
N GLY A 20 7.96 -3.87 5.46
CA GLY A 20 7.67 -4.94 6.42
C GLY A 20 6.30 -4.82 7.08
N GLY A 21 5.84 -5.90 7.72
CA GLY A 21 4.50 -5.94 8.32
C GLY A 21 3.38 -6.04 7.28
N ALA A 22 2.20 -5.54 7.62
CA ALA A 22 1.00 -5.61 6.78
C ALA A 22 0.54 -4.22 6.33
N LEU A 23 0.42 -4.02 5.03
CA LEU A 23 -0.19 -2.83 4.43
C LEU A 23 -1.51 -3.22 3.77
N LYS A 24 -2.60 -2.52 4.11
CA LYS A 24 -3.89 -2.64 3.41
C LYS A 24 -4.26 -1.33 2.75
N ILE A 25 -4.58 -1.36 1.47
CA ILE A 25 -4.94 -0.18 0.68
C ILE A 25 -6.40 -0.30 0.26
N TYR A 26 -7.21 0.63 0.74
CA TYR A 26 -8.63 0.77 0.40
C TYR A 26 -8.89 2.01 -0.48
N GLY A 27 -8.07 3.06 -0.32
CA GLY A 27 -8.16 4.32 -1.03
C GLY A 27 -7.33 4.38 -2.32
N ARG A 28 -6.86 5.58 -2.66
CA ARG A 28 -6.15 5.86 -3.90
C ARG A 28 -4.67 6.11 -3.66
N VAL A 29 -3.81 5.56 -4.51
CA VAL A 29 -2.38 5.89 -4.59
C VAL A 29 -2.11 6.39 -5.99
N ASN A 30 -1.74 7.67 -6.14
CA ASN A 30 -1.47 8.25 -7.46
C ASN A 30 -0.12 7.77 -8.04
N GLY A 31 0.83 7.40 -7.17
CA GLY A 31 2.11 6.81 -7.57
C GLY A 31 2.10 5.28 -7.64
N SER A 32 3.30 4.70 -7.59
CA SER A 32 3.54 3.26 -7.57
C SER A 32 3.57 2.72 -6.13
N VAL A 33 3.31 1.42 -5.99
CA VAL A 33 3.41 0.70 -4.71
C VAL A 33 4.57 -0.28 -4.79
N TYR A 34 5.48 -0.22 -3.82
CA TYR A 34 6.68 -1.06 -3.73
C TYR A 34 6.57 -1.98 -2.51
N LYS A 35 6.65 -3.29 -2.76
CA LYS A 35 6.70 -4.30 -1.72
C LYS A 35 8.14 -4.75 -1.47
N GLY A 36 8.78 -4.19 -0.46
CA GLY A 36 10.10 -4.63 0.00
C GLY A 36 10.03 -5.93 0.82
N ALA A 37 9.14 -5.99 1.81
CA ALA A 37 8.91 -7.19 2.61
C ALA A 37 7.49 -7.22 3.21
N GLY A 38 7.10 -8.33 3.83
CA GLY A 38 5.77 -8.47 4.44
C GLY A 38 4.65 -8.68 3.43
N MET A 39 3.46 -8.15 3.74
CA MET A 39 2.23 -8.36 2.96
C MET A 39 1.62 -7.02 2.55
N ILE A 40 1.17 -6.95 1.30
CA ILE A 40 0.31 -5.87 0.81
C ILE A 40 -1.01 -6.50 0.36
N VAL A 41 -2.13 -5.94 0.83
CA VAL A 41 -3.47 -6.27 0.35
C VAL A 41 -4.06 -5.03 -0.29
N ILE A 42 -4.44 -5.13 -1.55
CA ILE A 42 -5.09 -4.05 -2.29
C ILE A 42 -6.56 -4.43 -2.42
N HIS A 43 -7.42 -3.59 -1.85
CA HIS A 43 -8.85 -3.81 -1.91
C HIS A 43 -9.36 -3.64 -3.35
N PRO A 44 -10.39 -4.38 -3.79
CA PRO A 44 -10.90 -4.28 -5.16
C PRO A 44 -11.37 -2.87 -5.58
N THR A 45 -11.69 -1.99 -4.62
CA THR A 45 -12.08 -0.60 -4.87
C THR A 45 -10.91 0.38 -4.87
N ALA A 46 -9.71 -0.06 -4.47
CA ALA A 46 -8.54 0.79 -4.44
C ALA A 46 -8.06 1.07 -5.86
N LEU A 47 -7.51 2.28 -6.07
CA LEU A 47 -6.99 2.72 -7.35
C LEU A 47 -5.50 3.00 -7.21
N ILE A 48 -4.68 2.26 -7.96
CA ILE A 48 -3.23 2.48 -8.07
C ILE A 48 -2.97 3.11 -9.43
N GLY A 49 -2.55 4.38 -9.43
CA GLY A 49 -2.24 5.13 -10.65
C GLY A 49 -0.93 4.67 -11.32
N GLY A 50 0.03 4.22 -10.51
CA GLY A 50 1.29 3.66 -10.97
C GLY A 50 1.26 2.13 -11.13
N LYS A 51 2.44 1.53 -11.00
CA LYS A 51 2.61 0.06 -11.02
C LYS A 51 2.77 -0.48 -9.61
N ILE A 52 2.63 -1.80 -9.47
CA ILE A 52 2.94 -2.52 -8.24
C ILE A 52 4.21 -3.33 -8.51
N TYR A 53 5.21 -3.14 -7.66
CA TYR A 53 6.53 -3.79 -7.73
C TYR A 53 6.77 -4.70 -6.53
#